data_AF-A0A843C0F3-F1
#
_entry.id   AF-A0A843C0F3-F1
#
_cell.length_a   1.000
_cell.length_b   1.000
_cell.length_c   1.000
_cell.angle_alpha   90.00
_cell.angle_beta   90.00
_cell.angle_gamma   90.00
#
_symmetry.space_group_name_H-M   'P 1'
#
loop_
_entity.id
_entity.type
_entity.pdbx_description
1 polymer ?
#
loop_
_entity_poly.entity_id
_entity_poly.type
_entity_poly.pdbx_seq_one_letter_code
_entity_poly.pdbx_strand_id
1 'polypeptide(L)'
;MQTIGLTAAMIFASFAIIMVALPRFIKKLKKRGTVATDQYKRDLRKIPTWGGVAILAVVFLLFSVAAIFEYLPVPFSVPLLATEVDWAILIVASLFGAFGLVDDFVDVGRPVKMLMLFFFSYKLIFVIGATMVTIPFLGRFDFGAYYLFLIVPLYVLVAANLVNMHSGFNGLASGLSVIVLVFLLVKFVMAGYAGVFVLSCLVGATAGFLWYNRYPARIFMANIGSLSLGAAIGAAVVVSGFLVSGFIMLIPHTINFLMYIYWRLMHRLHPEDLRWKIEKFGRVREDGTLEVPNPLTLKWVLPYYYKMTEKQAVLAMYALTIPFCVVGLFIPY
;
A
#
# COMPACT_ATOMS: atom_id res chain seq x y z
N MET A 1 -14.42 22.12 -10.01
CA MET A 1 -13.23 22.34 -10.85
C MET A 1 -11.95 22.55 -10.03
N GLN A 2 -11.98 23.34 -8.95
CA GLN A 2 -10.80 23.62 -8.11
C GLN A 2 -10.16 22.36 -7.48
N THR A 3 -10.96 21.44 -6.92
CA THR A 3 -10.48 20.18 -6.32
C THR A 3 -9.78 19.26 -7.33
N ILE A 4 -10.29 19.18 -8.56
CA ILE A 4 -9.71 18.36 -9.64
C ILE A 4 -8.36 18.93 -10.07
N GLY A 5 -8.29 20.26 -10.26
CA GLY A 5 -7.04 20.94 -10.59
C GLY A 5 -5.95 20.72 -9.53
N LEU A 6 -6.30 20.85 -8.24
CA LEU A 6 -5.37 20.58 -7.14
C LEU A 6 -4.93 19.11 -7.10
N THR A 7 -5.87 18.18 -7.26
CA THR A 7 -5.59 16.73 -7.29
C THR A 7 -4.54 16.42 -8.35
N ALA A 8 -4.76 16.89 -9.59
CA ALA A 8 -3.82 16.71 -10.68
C ALA A 8 -2.47 17.37 -10.39
N ALA A 9 -2.46 18.59 -9.84
CA ALA A 9 -1.24 19.29 -9.46
C ALA A 9 -0.42 18.53 -8.40
N MET A 10 -1.07 17.99 -7.36
CA MET A 10 -0.39 17.25 -6.29
C MET A 10 0.14 15.89 -6.77
N ILE A 11 -0.60 15.19 -7.63
CA ILE A 11 -0.11 13.97 -8.29
C ILE A 11 1.13 14.30 -9.12
N PHE A 12 1.06 15.33 -9.97
CA PHE A 12 2.19 15.71 -10.82
C PHE A 12 3.40 16.17 -10.02
N ALA A 13 3.20 17.02 -9.00
CA ALA A 13 4.27 17.53 -8.15
C ALA A 13 4.98 16.40 -7.40
N SER A 14 4.23 15.51 -6.74
CA SER A 14 4.81 14.38 -6.00
C SER A 14 5.53 13.39 -6.94
N PHE A 15 4.95 13.10 -8.11
CA PHE A 15 5.61 12.30 -9.15
C PHE A 15 6.93 12.94 -9.60
N ALA A 16 6.92 14.22 -9.95
CA ALA A 16 8.09 14.95 -10.44
C ALA A 16 9.21 15.00 -9.38
N ILE A 17 8.87 15.28 -8.12
CA ILE A 17 9.84 15.31 -7.02
C ILE A 17 10.50 13.93 -6.87
N ILE A 18 9.72 12.83 -6.89
CA ILE A 18 10.28 11.48 -6.83
C ILE A 18 11.21 11.22 -8.02
N MET A 19 10.80 11.55 -9.25
CA MET A 19 11.62 11.34 -10.44
C MET A 19 12.99 12.05 -10.36
N VAL A 20 13.04 13.23 -9.73
CA VAL A 20 14.28 14.00 -9.56
C VAL A 20 15.10 13.54 -8.36
N ALA A 21 14.45 13.23 -7.24
CA ALA A 21 15.12 12.91 -5.97
C ALA A 21 15.61 11.46 -5.88
N LEU A 22 14.82 10.52 -6.40
CA LEU A 22 15.04 9.08 -6.22
C LEU A 22 16.38 8.57 -6.80
N PRO A 23 16.87 9.03 -7.98
CA PRO A 23 18.19 8.63 -8.48
C PRO A 23 19.34 8.96 -7.52
N ARG A 24 19.28 10.12 -6.85
CA ARG A 24 20.29 10.52 -5.85
C ARG A 24 20.18 9.65 -4.60
N PHE A 25 18.95 9.38 -4.17
CA PHE A 25 18.69 8.51 -3.02
C PHE A 25 19.19 7.08 -3.25
N ILE A 26 18.94 6.50 -4.43
CA ILE A 26 19.43 5.18 -4.85
C ILE A 26 20.97 5.13 -4.78
N LYS A 27 21.67 6.14 -5.31
CA LYS A 27 23.14 6.22 -5.24
C LYS A 27 23.64 6.25 -3.79
N LYS A 28 22.97 7.01 -2.91
CA LYS A 28 23.32 7.12 -1.49
C LYS A 28 23.15 5.80 -0.75
N LEU A 29 22.02 5.12 -0.96
CA LEU A 29 21.74 3.81 -0.36
C LEU A 29 22.74 2.74 -0.84
N LYS A 30 23.04 2.73 -2.15
CA LYS A 30 24.06 1.83 -2.72
C LYS A 30 25.44 2.06 -2.09
N LYS A 31 25.85 3.33 -1.93
CA LYS A 31 27.13 3.69 -1.26
C LYS A 31 27.18 3.23 0.21
N ARG A 32 26.04 3.25 0.90
CA ARG A 32 25.91 2.80 2.31
C ARG A 32 25.80 1.28 2.47
N GLY A 33 25.70 0.53 1.38
CA GLY A 33 25.46 -0.92 1.46
C GLY A 33 24.05 -1.30 1.91
N THR A 34 23.10 -0.35 1.94
CA THR A 34 21.70 -0.61 2.29
C THR A 34 20.97 -1.26 1.12
N VAL A 35 21.20 -2.55 0.92
CA VAL A 35 20.76 -3.32 -0.24
C VAL A 35 20.14 -4.65 0.18
N ALA A 36 19.25 -5.19 -0.66
CA ALA A 36 18.72 -6.54 -0.53
C ALA A 36 18.86 -7.30 -1.86
N THR A 37 18.93 -8.62 -1.79
CA THR A 37 19.08 -9.48 -2.98
C THR A 37 17.77 -9.56 -3.76
N ASP A 38 17.82 -9.35 -5.08
CA ASP A 38 16.72 -9.66 -5.98
C ASP A 38 16.67 -11.18 -6.23
N GLN A 39 15.76 -11.86 -5.54
CA GLN A 39 15.66 -13.32 -5.53
C GLN A 39 15.16 -13.89 -6.86
N TYR A 40 14.51 -13.07 -7.69
CA TYR A 40 13.99 -13.48 -8.99
C TYR A 40 14.91 -12.98 -10.12
N LYS A 41 16.23 -13.07 -9.91
CA LYS A 41 17.28 -12.80 -10.91
C LYS A 41 18.37 -13.86 -10.81
N ARG A 42 18.81 -14.38 -11.96
CA ARG A 42 19.88 -15.42 -12.02
C ARG A 42 21.20 -14.95 -11.42
N ASP A 43 21.51 -13.66 -11.55
CA ASP A 43 22.74 -13.07 -11.02
C ASP A 43 22.64 -12.64 -9.55
N LEU A 44 21.49 -12.85 -8.90
CA LEU A 44 21.23 -12.52 -7.48
C LEU A 44 21.73 -11.12 -7.10
N ARG A 45 21.58 -10.16 -8.02
CA ARG A 45 22.06 -8.80 -7.86
C ARG A 45 21.45 -8.16 -6.60
N LYS A 46 22.26 -7.36 -5.91
CA LYS A 46 21.81 -6.58 -4.75
C LYS A 46 21.28 -5.22 -5.18
N ILE A 47 20.05 -4.90 -4.79
CA ILE A 47 19.33 -3.68 -5.13
C ILE A 47 19.10 -2.86 -3.85
N PRO A 48 19.26 -1.52 -3.89
CA PRO A 48 18.93 -0.65 -2.76
C PRO A 48 17.53 -0.89 -2.19
N THR A 49 17.38 -0.80 -0.87
CA THR A 49 16.08 -0.98 -0.17
C THR A 49 15.61 0.32 0.51
N TRP A 50 14.49 0.30 1.24
CA TRP A 50 13.87 1.45 1.93
C TRP A 50 13.36 2.57 1.01
N GLY A 51 12.94 2.21 -0.19
CA GLY A 51 12.28 3.12 -1.11
C GLY A 51 11.04 3.82 -0.54
N GLY A 52 10.34 3.17 0.40
CA GLY A 52 9.19 3.77 1.10
C GLY A 52 9.52 5.07 1.86
N VAL A 53 10.76 5.25 2.32
CA VAL A 53 11.22 6.50 2.94
C VAL A 53 11.07 7.67 1.96
N ALA A 54 11.42 7.48 0.70
CA ALA A 54 11.32 8.53 -0.31
C ALA A 54 9.86 8.90 -0.59
N ILE A 55 8.95 7.91 -0.63
CA ILE A 55 7.51 8.14 -0.81
C ILE A 55 6.98 9.01 0.32
N LEU A 56 7.18 8.60 1.57
CA LEU A 56 6.70 9.36 2.74
C LEU A 56 7.34 10.74 2.83
N ALA A 57 8.65 10.86 2.59
CA ALA A 57 9.34 12.14 2.64
C ALA A 57 8.78 13.17 1.64
N VAL A 58 8.41 12.73 0.42
CA VAL A 58 7.80 13.63 -0.57
C VAL A 58 6.39 14.04 -0.17
N VAL A 59 5.59 13.12 0.37
CA VAL A 59 4.24 13.44 0.86
C VAL A 59 4.33 14.43 2.02
N PHE A 60 5.21 14.19 2.99
CA PHE A 60 5.46 15.13 4.09
C PHE A 60 5.95 16.48 3.60
N LEU A 61 6.89 16.52 2.65
CA LEU A 61 7.40 17.76 2.10
C LEU A 61 6.27 18.60 1.50
N LEU A 62 5.48 18.01 0.61
CA LEU A 62 4.37 18.72 -0.04
C LEU A 62 3.32 19.16 0.97
N PHE A 63 3.00 18.29 1.92
CA PHE A 63 2.05 18.59 2.97
C PHE A 63 2.53 19.76 3.86
N SER A 64 3.78 19.73 4.32
CA SER A 64 4.36 20.81 5.14
C SER A 64 4.48 22.13 4.38
N VAL A 65 4.88 22.08 3.10
CA VAL A 65 4.91 23.27 2.24
C VAL A 65 3.50 23.84 2.16
N ALA A 66 2.51 23.03 1.82
CA ALA A 66 1.14 23.49 1.67
C ALA A 66 0.57 24.08 2.99
N ALA A 67 0.88 23.47 4.14
CA ALA A 67 0.56 24.00 5.46
C ALA A 67 1.20 25.37 5.73
N ILE A 68 2.47 25.57 5.37
CA ILE A 68 3.14 26.88 5.54
C ILE A 68 2.47 27.96 4.68
N PHE A 69 2.15 27.66 3.42
CA PHE A 69 1.52 28.60 2.50
C PHE A 69 0.09 28.99 2.90
N GLU A 70 -0.61 28.16 3.68
CA GLU A 70 -1.92 28.49 4.24
C GLU A 70 -1.84 29.67 5.23
N TYR A 71 -0.78 29.73 6.04
CA TYR A 71 -0.59 30.73 7.08
C TYR A 71 0.14 32.01 6.61
N LEU A 72 0.49 32.12 5.32
CA LEU A 72 1.11 33.33 4.78
C LEU A 72 0.08 34.46 4.59
N PRO A 73 0.49 35.74 4.67
CA PRO A 73 -0.39 36.87 4.37
C PRO A 73 -0.85 36.87 2.90
N VAL A 74 -2.07 37.36 2.66
CA VAL A 74 -2.57 37.67 1.30
C VAL A 74 -1.59 38.66 0.63
N PRO A 75 -1.20 38.46 -0.65
CA PRO A 75 -1.75 37.53 -1.65
C PRO A 75 -1.03 36.17 -1.73
N PHE A 76 -0.08 35.88 -0.85
CA PHE A 76 0.72 34.66 -0.90
C PHE A 76 0.03 33.46 -0.23
N SER A 77 -1.07 33.71 0.49
CA SER A 77 -1.94 32.67 1.04
C SER A 77 -2.53 31.79 -0.07
N VAL A 78 -2.27 30.50 -0.03
CA VAL A 78 -2.94 29.52 -0.89
C VAL A 78 -3.97 28.79 -0.04
N PRO A 79 -5.28 28.87 -0.34
CA PRO A 79 -6.29 28.13 0.42
C PRO A 79 -5.96 26.65 0.40
N LEU A 80 -5.61 26.10 1.56
CA LEU A 80 -5.24 24.72 1.68
C LEU A 80 -6.51 23.86 1.69
N LEU A 81 -6.56 22.84 0.84
CA LEU A 81 -7.60 21.80 0.91
C LEU A 81 -7.16 20.60 1.77
N ALA A 82 -6.01 20.69 2.43
CA ALA A 82 -5.59 19.72 3.43
C ALA A 82 -6.43 19.91 4.69
N THR A 83 -7.07 18.83 5.10
CA THR A 83 -8.02 18.81 6.21
C THR A 83 -7.44 18.04 7.40
N GLU A 84 -8.16 18.03 8.52
CA GLU A 84 -7.81 17.14 9.64
C GLU A 84 -7.78 15.66 9.22
N VAL A 85 -8.59 15.27 8.22
CA VAL A 85 -8.57 13.92 7.64
C VAL A 85 -7.24 13.64 6.94
N ASP A 86 -6.71 14.59 6.17
CA ASP A 86 -5.40 14.47 5.52
C ASP A 86 -4.28 14.30 6.55
N TRP A 87 -4.29 15.12 7.61
CA TRP A 87 -3.36 14.99 8.73
C TRP A 87 -3.45 13.62 9.40
N ALA A 88 -4.66 13.13 9.67
CA ALA A 88 -4.87 11.85 10.34
C ALA A 88 -4.37 10.67 9.48
N ILE A 89 -4.68 10.67 8.18
CA ILE A 89 -4.18 9.65 7.23
C ILE A 89 -2.64 9.68 7.19
N LEU A 90 -2.04 10.87 7.07
CA LEU A 90 -0.59 11.02 7.02
C LEU A 90 0.09 10.53 8.30
N ILE A 91 -0.43 10.89 9.49
CA ILE A 91 0.10 10.44 10.77
C ILE A 91 0.05 8.92 10.87
N VAL A 92 -1.11 8.30 10.59
CA VAL A 92 -1.26 6.84 10.67
C VAL A 92 -0.35 6.12 9.69
N ALA A 93 -0.31 6.56 8.42
CA ALA A 93 0.60 6.00 7.42
C ALA A 93 2.06 6.09 7.86
N SER A 94 2.43 7.20 8.51
CA SER A 94 3.80 7.45 8.98
C SER A 94 4.16 6.60 10.19
N LEU A 95 3.24 6.40 11.14
CA LEU A 95 3.47 5.49 12.28
C LEU A 95 3.68 4.05 11.80
N PHE A 96 2.85 3.58 10.86
CA PHE A 96 3.01 2.26 10.24
C PHE A 96 4.32 2.15 9.42
N GLY A 97 4.68 3.21 8.69
CA GLY A 97 5.94 3.28 7.96
C GLY A 97 7.17 3.27 8.86
N ALA A 98 7.15 4.05 9.94
CA ALA A 98 8.19 4.08 10.95
C ALA A 98 8.34 2.71 11.63
N PHE A 99 7.22 2.07 11.98
CA PHE A 99 7.25 0.69 12.48
C PHE A 99 7.87 -0.26 11.47
N GLY A 100 7.46 -0.19 10.19
CA GLY A 100 8.05 -1.01 9.14
C GLY A 100 9.55 -0.81 8.97
N LEU A 101 10.04 0.42 9.13
CA LEU A 101 11.46 0.70 9.13
C LEU A 101 12.17 0.07 10.33
N VAL A 102 11.60 0.16 11.53
CA VAL A 102 12.15 -0.48 12.74
C VAL A 102 12.14 -2.00 12.59
N ASP A 103 11.06 -2.58 12.08
CA ASP A 103 10.92 -4.02 11.81
C ASP A 103 11.98 -4.53 10.83
N ASP A 104 12.34 -3.72 9.82
CA ASP A 104 13.44 -4.02 8.89
C ASP A 104 14.83 -4.05 9.58
N PHE A 105 15.00 -3.40 10.74
CA PHE A 105 16.27 -3.38 11.48
C PHE A 105 16.38 -4.45 12.57
N VAL A 106 15.31 -4.71 13.32
CA VAL A 106 15.40 -5.49 14.57
C VAL A 106 14.46 -6.70 14.65
N ASP A 107 13.62 -6.99 13.64
CA ASP A 107 12.58 -8.04 13.65
C ASP A 107 11.78 -8.04 14.97
N VAL A 108 10.79 -7.16 15.07
CA VAL A 108 10.10 -6.82 16.32
C VAL A 108 9.18 -7.96 16.82
N GLY A 109 8.91 -8.96 15.97
CA GLY A 109 8.07 -10.10 16.29
C GLY A 109 6.56 -9.85 16.09
N ARG A 110 5.83 -10.94 15.81
CA ARG A 110 4.43 -10.89 15.35
C ARG A 110 3.44 -10.33 16.38
N PRO A 111 3.46 -10.71 17.67
CA PRO A 111 2.47 -10.22 18.64
C PRO A 111 2.59 -8.70 18.86
N VAL A 112 3.82 -8.20 19.03
CA VAL A 112 4.10 -6.78 19.23
C VAL A 112 3.70 -5.98 17.99
N LYS A 113 4.00 -6.49 16.78
CA LYS A 113 3.53 -5.89 15.53
C LYS A 113 2.02 -5.73 15.48
N MET A 114 1.26 -6.78 15.79
CA MET A 114 -0.20 -6.71 15.76
C MET A 114 -0.74 -5.72 16.79
N LEU A 115 -0.18 -5.69 18.00
CA LEU A 115 -0.61 -4.80 19.08
C LEU A 115 -0.33 -3.32 18.76
N MET A 116 0.91 -3.00 18.37
CA MET A 116 1.32 -1.62 18.12
C MET A 116 0.57 -1.01 16.93
N LEU A 117 0.50 -1.74 15.82
CA LEU A 117 -0.19 -1.29 14.62
C LEU A 117 -1.70 -1.08 14.86
N PHE A 118 -2.33 -1.90 15.70
CA PHE A 118 -3.72 -1.69 16.10
C PHE A 118 -3.93 -0.32 16.78
N PHE A 119 -3.08 0.04 17.74
CA PHE A 119 -3.23 1.32 18.46
C PHE A 119 -2.79 2.54 17.65
N PHE A 120 -1.87 2.41 16.69
CA PHE A 120 -1.48 3.52 15.83
C PHE A 120 -2.64 4.11 15.02
N SER A 121 -3.67 3.31 14.74
CA SER A 121 -4.85 3.76 14.01
C SER A 121 -5.84 4.58 14.84
N TYR A 122 -5.69 4.67 16.17
CA TYR A 122 -6.63 5.39 17.05
C TYR A 122 -6.70 6.89 16.74
N LYS A 123 -5.66 7.47 16.11
CA LYS A 123 -5.71 8.88 15.66
C LYS A 123 -6.91 9.15 14.74
N LEU A 124 -7.39 8.16 13.99
CA LEU A 124 -8.52 8.31 13.07
C LEU A 124 -9.85 8.53 13.80
N ILE A 125 -9.98 8.06 15.04
CA ILE A 125 -11.22 8.19 15.83
C ILE A 125 -11.64 9.66 15.97
N PHE A 126 -10.67 10.57 16.05
CA PHE A 126 -10.92 12.00 16.25
C PHE A 126 -11.40 12.74 15.00
N VAL A 127 -11.34 12.11 13.82
CA VAL A 127 -11.76 12.73 12.54
C VAL A 127 -12.93 12.00 11.89
N ILE A 128 -13.39 10.89 12.48
CA ILE A 128 -14.54 10.13 12.01
C ILE A 128 -15.82 10.79 12.53
N GLY A 129 -16.60 11.35 11.60
CA GLY A 129 -17.87 12.03 11.93
C GLY A 129 -19.10 11.12 11.96
N ALA A 130 -19.01 9.88 11.46
CA ALA A 130 -20.13 8.95 11.40
C ALA A 130 -19.69 7.49 11.61
N THR A 131 -20.51 6.72 12.32
CA THR A 131 -20.31 5.29 12.62
C THR A 131 -21.29 4.38 11.89
N MET A 132 -22.08 4.97 10.98
CA MET A 132 -22.99 4.27 10.10
C MET A 132 -22.21 3.55 9.00
N VAL A 133 -22.55 2.28 8.77
CA VAL A 133 -22.03 1.48 7.67
C VAL A 133 -23.18 1.05 6.77
N THR A 134 -23.10 1.42 5.50
CA THR A 134 -24.02 0.93 4.47
C THR A 134 -23.53 -0.42 3.95
N ILE A 135 -24.31 -1.47 4.18
CA ILE A 135 -24.06 -2.80 3.61
C ILE A 135 -25.01 -3.00 2.42
N PRO A 136 -24.48 -3.24 1.21
CA PRO A 136 -25.32 -3.50 0.04
C PRO A 136 -26.37 -4.59 0.32
N PHE A 137 -27.61 -4.35 -0.11
CA PHE A 137 -28.77 -5.23 0.06
C PHE A 137 -29.29 -5.41 1.50
N LEU A 138 -28.48 -5.15 2.54
CA LEU A 138 -28.87 -5.31 3.94
C LEU A 138 -29.30 -3.99 4.62
N GLY A 139 -28.85 -2.85 4.11
CA GLY A 139 -29.22 -1.53 4.63
C GLY A 139 -28.10 -0.87 5.44
N ARG A 140 -28.48 0.09 6.28
CA ARG A 140 -27.56 0.91 7.08
C ARG A 140 -27.58 0.47 8.53
N PHE A 141 -26.40 0.24 9.10
CA PHE A 141 -26.23 -0.19 10.49
C PHE A 141 -25.33 0.80 11.22
N ASP A 142 -25.77 1.24 12.40
CA ASP A 142 -24.91 2.02 13.30
C ASP A 142 -24.08 1.06 14.15
N PHE A 143 -22.76 1.15 14.05
CA PHE A 143 -21.84 0.37 14.87
C PHE A 143 -21.33 1.14 16.09
N GLY A 144 -21.62 2.45 16.20
CA GLY A 144 -21.23 3.30 17.33
C GLY A 144 -19.79 3.08 17.80
N ALA A 145 -19.61 2.79 19.09
CA ALA A 145 -18.31 2.54 19.70
C ALA A 145 -17.56 1.34 19.08
N TYR A 146 -18.26 0.31 18.59
CA TYR A 146 -17.62 -0.83 17.91
C TYR A 146 -16.96 -0.39 16.60
N TYR A 147 -17.52 0.60 15.90
CA TYR A 147 -16.88 1.18 14.72
C TYR A 147 -15.52 1.77 15.08
N LEU A 148 -15.53 2.66 16.09
CA LEU A 148 -14.37 3.47 16.46
C LEU A 148 -13.24 2.65 17.10
N PHE A 149 -13.57 1.79 18.07
CA PHE A 149 -12.57 1.13 18.90
C PHE A 149 -12.18 -0.28 18.42
N LEU A 150 -12.95 -0.87 17.50
CA LEU A 150 -12.66 -2.21 16.98
C LEU A 150 -12.50 -2.21 15.46
N ILE A 151 -13.50 -1.77 14.70
CA ILE A 151 -13.51 -1.87 13.23
C ILE A 151 -12.41 -1.01 12.62
N VAL A 152 -12.30 0.26 13.01
CA VAL A 152 -11.27 1.20 12.51
C VAL A 152 -9.85 0.64 12.68
N PRO A 153 -9.36 0.36 13.90
CA PRO A 153 -7.99 -0.12 14.08
C PRO A 153 -7.75 -1.49 13.45
N LEU A 154 -8.74 -2.40 13.50
CA LEU A 154 -8.61 -3.72 12.88
C LEU A 154 -8.52 -3.63 11.34
N TYR A 155 -9.36 -2.81 10.71
CA TYR A 155 -9.38 -2.67 9.26
C TYR A 155 -8.06 -2.11 8.73
N VAL A 156 -7.53 -1.05 9.36
CA VAL A 156 -6.25 -0.44 8.97
C VAL A 156 -5.10 -1.43 9.16
N LEU A 157 -5.06 -2.12 10.30
CA LEU A 157 -4.10 -3.19 10.58
C LEU A 157 -4.12 -4.27 9.51
N VAL A 158 -5.31 -4.77 9.16
CA VAL A 158 -5.50 -5.80 8.14
C VAL A 158 -5.03 -5.28 6.79
N ALA A 159 -5.52 -4.13 6.34
CA ALA A 159 -5.14 -3.54 5.05
C ALA A 159 -3.61 -3.35 4.90
N ALA A 160 -2.94 -2.86 5.94
CA ALA A 160 -1.49 -2.72 5.97
C ALA A 160 -0.75 -4.05 5.77
N ASN A 161 -1.17 -5.10 6.48
CA ASN A 161 -0.56 -6.42 6.35
C ASN A 161 -0.91 -7.09 5.02
N LEU A 162 -2.12 -6.90 4.49
CA LEU A 162 -2.53 -7.37 3.18
C LEU A 162 -1.61 -6.83 2.07
N VAL A 163 -1.34 -5.52 2.07
CA VAL A 163 -0.42 -4.89 1.10
C VAL A 163 1.02 -5.37 1.29
N ASN A 164 1.48 -5.50 2.54
CA ASN A 164 2.84 -5.98 2.86
C ASN A 164 3.08 -7.44 2.39
N MET A 165 2.10 -8.31 2.58
CA MET A 165 2.18 -9.72 2.20
C MET A 165 1.97 -9.96 0.69
N HIS A 166 1.28 -9.06 0.00
CA HIS A 166 1.11 -9.11 -1.46
C HIS A 166 2.29 -8.46 -2.20
N SER A 167 3.50 -8.95 -1.92
CA SER A 167 4.75 -8.38 -2.42
C SER A 167 5.71 -9.46 -2.94
N GLY A 168 6.91 -9.06 -3.37
CA GLY A 168 8.01 -9.98 -3.69
C GLY A 168 8.34 -10.18 -5.17
N PHE A 169 7.60 -9.57 -6.09
CA PHE A 169 8.06 -9.33 -7.48
C PHE A 169 8.30 -7.84 -7.71
N ASN A 170 9.19 -7.54 -8.66
CA ASN A 170 9.57 -6.20 -9.09
C ASN A 170 8.38 -5.42 -9.63
N GLY A 171 7.96 -4.41 -8.87
CA GLY A 171 6.80 -3.56 -9.19
C GLY A 171 5.48 -4.02 -8.56
N LEU A 172 5.37 -5.26 -8.07
CA LEU A 172 4.08 -5.83 -7.65
C LEU A 172 3.36 -5.00 -6.59
N ALA A 173 3.98 -4.84 -5.41
CA ALA A 173 3.34 -4.14 -4.29
C ALA A 173 3.10 -2.65 -4.58
N SER A 174 4.06 -1.98 -5.23
CA SER A 174 3.93 -0.55 -5.57
C SER A 174 2.88 -0.32 -6.65
N GLY A 175 2.80 -1.17 -7.67
CA GLY A 175 1.81 -1.06 -8.73
C GLY A 175 0.39 -1.40 -8.26
N LEU A 176 0.22 -2.47 -7.48
CA LEU A 176 -1.08 -2.76 -6.85
C LEU A 176 -1.54 -1.63 -5.93
N SER A 177 -0.62 -1.06 -5.15
CA SER A 177 -0.93 0.11 -4.30
C SER A 177 -1.36 1.32 -5.14
N VAL A 178 -0.67 1.61 -6.26
CA VAL A 178 -1.08 2.71 -7.17
C VAL A 178 -2.48 2.46 -7.73
N ILE A 179 -2.79 1.24 -8.16
CA ILE A 179 -4.12 0.88 -8.67
C ILE A 179 -5.18 1.18 -7.59
N VAL A 180 -5.03 0.61 -6.40
CA VAL A 180 -6.01 0.79 -5.32
C VAL A 180 -6.13 2.27 -4.90
N LEU A 181 -5.01 2.99 -4.75
CA LEU A 181 -5.00 4.40 -4.38
C LEU A 181 -5.67 5.29 -5.45
N VAL A 182 -5.47 5.02 -6.73
CA VAL A 182 -6.12 5.77 -7.82
C VAL A 182 -7.63 5.60 -7.75
N PHE A 183 -8.13 4.37 -7.66
CA PHE A 183 -9.59 4.14 -7.57
C PHE A 183 -10.20 4.70 -6.29
N LEU A 184 -9.48 4.61 -5.16
CA LEU A 184 -9.92 5.22 -3.91
C LEU A 184 -9.95 6.75 -3.99
N LEU A 185 -8.93 7.36 -4.59
CA LEU A 185 -8.88 8.81 -4.84
C LEU A 185 -10.03 9.28 -5.74
N VAL A 186 -10.31 8.55 -6.83
CA VAL A 186 -11.45 8.83 -7.70
C VAL A 186 -12.76 8.75 -6.91
N LYS A 187 -12.92 7.74 -6.06
CA LYS A 187 -14.11 7.62 -5.20
C LYS A 187 -14.25 8.81 -4.25
N PHE A 188 -13.17 9.25 -3.60
CA PHE A 188 -13.16 10.43 -2.74
C PHE A 188 -13.61 11.69 -3.48
N VAL A 189 -13.11 11.89 -4.70
CA VAL A 189 -13.47 13.03 -5.55
C VAL A 189 -14.94 12.97 -5.99
N MET A 190 -15.44 11.79 -6.41
CA MET A 190 -16.85 11.60 -6.79
C MET A 190 -17.81 11.84 -5.61
N ALA A 191 -17.39 11.44 -4.43
CA ALA A 191 -18.15 11.52 -3.19
C ALA A 191 -18.05 12.88 -2.48
N GLY A 192 -17.13 13.75 -2.89
CA GLY A 192 -16.87 15.03 -2.25
C GLY A 192 -16.23 14.93 -0.85
N TYR A 193 -15.51 13.84 -0.54
CA TYR A 193 -14.82 13.70 0.74
C TYR A 193 -13.55 14.53 0.84
N ALA A 194 -13.23 14.94 2.06
CA ALA A 194 -11.93 15.44 2.48
C ALA A 194 -10.85 14.31 2.45
N GLY A 195 -9.55 14.63 2.53
CA GLY A 195 -8.47 13.64 2.45
C GLY A 195 -7.83 13.47 1.05
N VAL A 196 -8.33 14.23 0.07
CA VAL A 196 -7.89 14.16 -1.34
C VAL A 196 -6.44 14.62 -1.51
N PHE A 197 -5.95 15.55 -0.68
CA PHE A 197 -4.61 16.11 -0.80
C PHE A 197 -3.54 15.04 -0.58
N VAL A 198 -3.60 14.32 0.55
CA VAL A 198 -2.61 13.29 0.90
C VAL A 198 -2.72 12.09 -0.03
N LEU A 199 -3.94 11.67 -0.40
CA LEU A 199 -4.13 10.59 -1.37
C LEU A 199 -3.55 10.94 -2.75
N SER A 200 -3.72 12.17 -3.21
CA SER A 200 -3.10 12.67 -4.46
C SER A 200 -1.57 12.59 -4.42
N CYS A 201 -0.98 13.03 -3.31
CA CYS A 201 0.47 12.96 -3.11
C CYS A 201 0.96 11.49 -3.07
N LEU A 202 0.22 10.60 -2.40
CA LEU A 202 0.57 9.17 -2.33
C LEU A 202 0.48 8.49 -3.71
N VAL A 203 -0.54 8.81 -4.51
CA VAL A 203 -0.67 8.33 -5.90
C VAL A 203 0.54 8.75 -6.72
N GLY A 204 0.85 10.05 -6.77
CA GLY A 204 1.95 10.55 -7.59
C GLY A 204 3.33 10.09 -7.11
N ALA A 205 3.58 10.11 -5.80
CA ALA A 205 4.85 9.64 -5.24
C ALA A 205 5.06 8.14 -5.49
N THR A 206 4.01 7.32 -5.30
CA THR A 206 4.10 5.86 -5.53
C THR A 206 4.21 5.54 -7.01
N ALA A 207 3.53 6.28 -7.90
CA ALA A 207 3.67 6.12 -9.35
C ALA A 207 5.09 6.49 -9.83
N GLY A 208 5.67 7.57 -9.30
CA GLY A 208 7.07 7.94 -9.57
C GLY A 208 8.03 6.88 -9.05
N PHE A 209 7.77 6.33 -7.87
CA PHE A 209 8.57 5.26 -7.28
C PHE A 209 8.48 3.96 -8.12
N LEU A 210 7.27 3.61 -8.58
CA LEU A 210 7.01 2.45 -9.44
C LEU A 210 7.86 2.50 -10.72
N TRP A 211 8.17 3.68 -11.27
CA TRP A 211 9.08 3.78 -12.42
C TRP A 211 10.47 3.19 -12.15
N TYR A 212 10.96 3.28 -10.92
CA TYR A 212 12.24 2.72 -10.48
C TYR A 212 12.11 1.32 -9.87
N ASN A 213 10.94 0.96 -9.35
CA ASN A 213 10.69 -0.35 -8.75
C ASN A 213 10.19 -1.41 -9.74
N ARG A 214 9.59 -1.02 -10.87
CA ARG A 214 9.17 -1.94 -11.95
C ARG A 214 10.35 -2.74 -12.50
N TYR A 215 10.07 -3.90 -13.08
CA TYR A 215 11.10 -4.77 -13.65
C TYR A 215 11.95 -4.08 -14.72
N PRO A 216 13.30 -4.21 -14.67
CA PRO A 216 14.09 -4.72 -13.56
C PRO A 216 14.22 -3.65 -12.46
N ALA A 217 13.99 -4.03 -11.19
CA ALA A 217 13.96 -3.05 -10.11
C ALA A 217 15.34 -2.41 -9.87
N ARG A 218 15.31 -1.10 -9.59
CA ARG A 218 16.47 -0.29 -9.19
C ARG A 218 16.44 0.09 -7.71
N ILE A 219 15.29 -0.11 -7.06
CA ILE A 219 15.09 0.08 -5.63
C ILE A 219 13.90 -0.77 -5.14
N PHE A 220 13.97 -1.27 -3.92
CA PHE A 220 12.89 -1.97 -3.23
C PHE A 220 12.18 -1.08 -2.22
N MET A 221 10.87 -1.31 -2.08
CA MET A 221 9.99 -0.53 -1.21
C MET A 221 10.24 -0.78 0.28
N ALA A 222 10.57 -2.02 0.64
CA ALA A 222 10.71 -2.54 2.02
C ALA A 222 9.42 -2.48 2.86
N ASN A 223 9.50 -2.83 4.15
CA ASN A 223 8.33 -2.85 5.03
C ASN A 223 7.81 -1.43 5.30
N ILE A 224 8.69 -0.44 5.41
CA ILE A 224 8.30 0.98 5.55
C ILE A 224 7.29 1.42 4.48
N GLY A 225 7.54 1.13 3.20
CA GLY A 225 6.67 1.57 2.13
C GLY A 225 5.37 0.76 2.03
N SER A 226 5.45 -0.56 2.19
CA SER A 226 4.25 -1.40 2.05
C SER A 226 3.28 -1.27 3.22
N LEU A 227 3.77 -1.17 4.46
CA LEU A 227 2.93 -0.94 5.63
C LEU A 227 2.33 0.47 5.63
N SER A 228 3.10 1.51 5.27
CA SER A 228 2.56 2.87 5.20
C SER A 228 1.49 3.03 4.12
N LEU A 229 1.69 2.47 2.91
CA LEU A 229 0.69 2.55 1.84
C LEU A 229 -0.58 1.78 2.18
N GLY A 230 -0.46 0.56 2.72
CA GLY A 230 -1.64 -0.20 3.13
C GLY A 230 -2.37 0.43 4.31
N ALA A 231 -1.65 1.07 5.25
CA ALA A 231 -2.26 1.86 6.32
C ALA A 231 -2.96 3.11 5.79
N ALA A 232 -2.39 3.82 4.81
CA ALA A 232 -3.03 4.96 4.17
C ALA A 232 -4.32 4.55 3.44
N ILE A 233 -4.29 3.44 2.70
CA ILE A 233 -5.49 2.86 2.04
C ILE A 233 -6.54 2.51 3.10
N GLY A 234 -6.16 1.79 4.15
CA GLY A 234 -7.07 1.43 5.24
C GLY A 234 -7.67 2.64 5.94
N ALA A 235 -6.83 3.64 6.26
CA ALA A 235 -7.23 4.87 6.93
C ALA A 235 -8.23 5.65 6.08
N ALA A 236 -7.95 5.83 4.79
CA ALA A 236 -8.86 6.47 3.86
C ALA A 236 -10.20 5.72 3.74
N VAL A 237 -10.19 4.39 3.73
CA VAL A 237 -11.44 3.61 3.70
C VAL A 237 -12.29 3.83 4.95
N VAL A 238 -11.70 3.80 6.15
CA VAL A 238 -12.47 3.89 7.40
C VAL A 238 -12.95 5.31 7.72
N VAL A 239 -12.17 6.35 7.39
CA VAL A 239 -12.61 7.75 7.61
C VAL A 239 -13.74 8.20 6.68
N SER A 240 -13.87 7.56 5.51
CA SER A 240 -14.92 7.86 4.54
C SER A 240 -16.14 6.92 4.63
N GLY A 241 -16.12 5.93 5.53
CA GLY A 241 -17.19 4.92 5.61
C GLY A 241 -17.21 3.94 4.43
N PHE A 242 -16.16 3.91 3.60
CA PHE A 242 -16.08 3.10 2.38
C PHE A 242 -15.75 1.62 2.63
N LEU A 243 -16.09 1.05 3.79
CA LEU A 243 -15.64 -0.28 4.23
C LEU A 243 -15.86 -1.37 3.17
N VAL A 244 -17.08 -1.46 2.64
CA VAL A 244 -17.43 -2.50 1.65
C VAL A 244 -16.73 -2.24 0.31
N SER A 245 -16.61 -0.96 -0.09
CA SER A 245 -15.86 -0.56 -1.28
C SER A 245 -14.40 -0.99 -1.16
N GLY A 246 -13.74 -0.59 -0.08
CA GLY A 246 -12.33 -0.91 0.18
C GLY A 246 -12.08 -2.41 0.30
N PHE A 247 -12.98 -3.15 0.95
CA PHE A 247 -12.89 -4.61 1.04
C PHE A 247 -12.90 -5.24 -0.35
N ILE A 248 -13.83 -4.81 -1.21
CA ILE A 248 -13.92 -5.30 -2.60
C ILE A 248 -12.63 -4.96 -3.36
N MET A 249 -12.15 -3.71 -3.30
CA MET A 249 -10.89 -3.30 -3.95
C MET A 249 -9.68 -4.14 -3.50
N LEU A 250 -9.69 -4.63 -2.25
CA LEU A 250 -8.62 -5.42 -1.65
C LEU A 250 -8.82 -6.94 -1.78
N ILE A 251 -9.87 -7.43 -2.45
CA ILE A 251 -10.13 -8.88 -2.61
C ILE A 251 -8.89 -9.66 -3.08
N PRO A 252 -8.13 -9.25 -4.12
CA PRO A 252 -6.90 -9.96 -4.52
C PRO A 252 -5.86 -10.05 -3.40
N HIS A 253 -5.76 -9.02 -2.56
CA HIS A 253 -4.86 -9.01 -1.41
C HIS A 253 -5.35 -9.96 -0.32
N THR A 254 -6.65 -9.94 -0.03
CA THR A 254 -7.31 -10.86 0.91
C THR A 254 -7.16 -12.31 0.46
N ILE A 255 -7.38 -12.62 -0.82
CA ILE A 255 -7.19 -13.97 -1.36
C ILE A 255 -5.74 -14.42 -1.17
N ASN A 256 -4.76 -13.59 -1.52
CA ASN A 256 -3.35 -13.92 -1.30
C ASN A 256 -3.04 -14.22 0.17
N PHE A 257 -3.60 -13.44 1.10
CA PHE A 257 -3.47 -13.67 2.53
C PHE A 257 -4.11 -14.99 2.98
N LEU A 258 -5.33 -15.27 2.55
CA LEU A 258 -6.03 -16.51 2.90
C LEU A 258 -5.30 -17.74 2.35
N MET A 259 -4.77 -17.68 1.13
CA MET A 259 -3.93 -18.73 0.56
C MET A 259 -2.66 -18.97 1.39
N TYR A 260 -2.00 -17.90 1.84
CA TYR A 260 -0.86 -18.00 2.74
C TYR A 260 -1.22 -18.61 4.10
N ILE A 261 -2.35 -18.23 4.69
CA ILE A 261 -2.83 -18.80 5.96
C ILE A 261 -3.10 -20.30 5.79
N TYR A 262 -3.80 -20.68 4.72
CA TYR A 262 -4.06 -22.07 4.39
C TYR A 262 -2.75 -22.87 4.27
N TRP A 263 -1.77 -22.34 3.53
CA TRP A 263 -0.46 -22.97 3.42
C TRP A 263 0.24 -23.16 4.77
N ARG A 264 0.26 -22.11 5.61
CA ARG A 264 0.88 -22.19 6.95
C ARG A 264 0.17 -23.18 7.87
N LEU A 265 -1.16 -23.27 7.76
CA LEU A 265 -1.95 -24.23 8.52
C LEU A 265 -1.64 -25.66 8.07
N MET A 266 -1.64 -25.92 6.77
CA MET A 266 -1.34 -27.25 6.23
C MET A 266 0.08 -27.69 6.57
N HIS A 267 1.07 -26.78 6.54
CA HIS A 267 2.43 -27.09 7.00
C HIS A 267 2.47 -27.48 8.48
N ARG A 268 1.66 -26.82 9.32
CA ARG A 268 1.59 -27.13 10.76
C ARG A 268 0.90 -28.47 11.03
N LEU A 269 -0.12 -28.82 10.25
CA LEU A 269 -0.87 -30.08 10.39
C LEU A 269 -0.12 -31.27 9.78
N HIS A 270 0.66 -31.04 8.71
CA HIS A 270 1.39 -32.05 7.97
C HIS A 270 2.86 -31.63 7.73
N PRO A 271 3.68 -31.54 8.78
CA PRO A 271 5.05 -31.01 8.68
C PRO A 271 5.98 -31.86 7.80
N GLU A 272 5.74 -33.17 7.73
CA GLU A 272 6.52 -34.13 6.93
C GLU A 272 6.14 -34.14 5.44
N ASP A 273 4.96 -33.59 5.07
CA ASP A 273 4.51 -33.57 3.69
C ASP A 273 5.19 -32.41 2.94
N LEU A 274 6.10 -32.77 2.03
CA LEU A 274 6.91 -31.85 1.25
C LEU A 274 6.08 -30.85 0.43
N ARG A 275 4.82 -31.15 0.11
CA ARG A 275 3.92 -30.22 -0.60
C ARG A 275 3.66 -28.93 0.19
N TRP A 276 3.72 -29.01 1.52
CA TRP A 276 3.45 -27.87 2.40
C TRP A 276 4.74 -27.24 2.96
N LYS A 277 5.92 -27.73 2.56
CA LYS A 277 7.19 -27.15 2.98
C LYS A 277 7.24 -25.65 2.66
N ILE A 278 7.65 -24.85 3.64
CA ILE A 278 7.65 -23.40 3.50
C ILE A 278 8.90 -22.96 2.74
N GLU A 279 8.70 -22.54 1.50
CA GLU A 279 9.74 -21.93 0.65
C GLU A 279 9.49 -20.43 0.49
N LYS A 280 10.51 -19.60 0.71
CA LYS A 280 10.32 -18.14 0.63
C LYS A 280 10.32 -17.62 -0.80
N PHE A 281 11.08 -18.25 -1.69
CA PHE A 281 11.31 -17.78 -3.06
C PHE A 281 11.35 -18.94 -4.04
N GLY A 282 10.84 -18.71 -5.25
CA GLY A 282 11.11 -19.56 -6.40
C GLY A 282 12.47 -19.25 -7.04
N ARG A 283 12.64 -19.66 -8.29
CA ARG A 283 13.84 -19.46 -9.10
C ARG A 283 13.47 -18.89 -10.48
N VAL A 284 14.48 -18.55 -11.25
CA VAL A 284 14.33 -18.12 -12.65
C VAL A 284 14.95 -19.18 -13.54
N ARG A 285 14.17 -19.70 -14.50
CA ARG A 285 14.60 -20.66 -15.50
C ARG A 285 15.57 -20.02 -16.50
N GLU A 286 16.21 -20.85 -17.33
CA GLU A 286 17.14 -20.36 -18.34
C GLU A 286 16.49 -19.46 -19.40
N ASP A 287 15.23 -19.76 -19.74
CA ASP A 287 14.39 -18.97 -20.66
C ASP A 287 13.87 -17.66 -20.04
N GLY A 288 14.24 -17.34 -18.80
CA GLY A 288 13.84 -16.12 -18.09
C GLY A 288 12.44 -16.19 -17.46
N THR A 289 11.75 -17.33 -17.56
CA THR A 289 10.47 -17.55 -16.88
C THR A 289 10.65 -17.99 -15.43
N LEU A 290 9.60 -17.84 -14.63
CA LEU A 290 9.60 -18.18 -13.22
C LEU A 290 9.44 -19.68 -13.01
N GLU A 291 10.13 -20.20 -12.01
CA GLU A 291 9.89 -21.50 -11.41
C GLU A 291 9.49 -21.28 -9.97
N VAL A 292 8.20 -21.45 -9.69
CA VAL A 292 7.61 -21.17 -8.36
C VAL A 292 7.35 -22.49 -7.62
N PRO A 293 7.48 -22.50 -6.29
CA PRO A 293 7.47 -23.76 -5.53
C PRO A 293 6.08 -24.39 -5.43
N ASN A 294 5.02 -23.59 -5.40
CA ASN A 294 3.65 -24.05 -5.26
C ASN A 294 2.66 -22.94 -5.70
N PRO A 295 1.37 -23.26 -5.90
CA PRO A 295 0.33 -22.29 -6.24
C PRO A 295 -0.38 -21.71 -5.00
N LEU A 296 0.27 -21.66 -3.82
CA LEU A 296 -0.37 -21.26 -2.54
C LEU A 296 -0.15 -19.79 -2.16
N THR A 297 0.29 -18.97 -3.11
CA THR A 297 0.22 -17.50 -3.03
C THR A 297 -0.26 -16.97 -4.36
N LEU A 298 -1.03 -15.88 -4.37
CA LEU A 298 -1.77 -15.49 -5.58
C LEU A 298 -0.84 -15.17 -6.76
N LYS A 299 0.29 -14.50 -6.47
CA LYS A 299 1.34 -14.19 -7.45
C LYS A 299 2.00 -15.43 -8.08
N TRP A 300 1.91 -16.59 -7.45
CA TRP A 300 2.50 -17.85 -7.94
C TRP A 300 1.50 -18.73 -8.69
N VAL A 301 0.19 -18.51 -8.57
CA VAL A 301 -0.82 -19.37 -9.23
C VAL A 301 -0.58 -19.48 -10.73
N LEU A 302 -0.54 -18.37 -11.45
CA LEU A 302 -0.36 -18.42 -12.91
C LEU A 302 1.03 -18.91 -13.33
N PRO A 303 2.15 -18.44 -12.74
CA PRO A 303 3.47 -18.97 -13.06
C PRO A 303 3.70 -20.44 -12.71
N TYR A 304 2.86 -21.02 -11.84
CA TYR A 304 2.92 -22.46 -11.52
C TYR A 304 2.38 -23.30 -12.67
N TYR A 305 1.29 -22.87 -13.31
CA TYR A 305 0.65 -23.61 -14.41
C TYR A 305 1.17 -23.22 -15.80
N TYR A 306 1.69 -22.00 -15.96
CA TYR A 306 2.13 -21.47 -17.24
C TYR A 306 3.55 -20.90 -17.14
N LYS A 307 4.35 -21.08 -18.20
CA LYS A 307 5.66 -20.45 -18.32
C LYS A 307 5.50 -18.93 -18.46
N MET A 308 5.72 -18.21 -17.37
CA MET A 308 5.57 -16.76 -17.31
C MET A 308 6.83 -16.08 -16.77
N THR A 309 7.21 -14.98 -17.40
CA THR A 309 8.22 -14.07 -16.85
C THR A 309 7.68 -13.32 -15.64
N GLU A 310 8.57 -12.78 -14.80
CA GLU A 310 8.18 -11.94 -13.66
C GLU A 310 7.30 -10.74 -14.10
N LYS A 311 7.61 -10.12 -15.24
CA LYS A 311 6.79 -9.03 -15.80
C LYS A 311 5.36 -9.48 -16.09
N GLN A 312 5.20 -10.62 -16.75
CA GLN A 312 3.87 -11.15 -17.10
C GLN A 312 3.08 -11.50 -15.84
N ALA A 313 3.73 -12.10 -14.83
CA ALA A 313 3.09 -12.42 -13.57
C ALA A 313 2.58 -11.15 -12.84
N VAL A 314 3.38 -10.09 -12.82
CA VAL A 314 2.99 -8.80 -12.23
C VAL A 314 1.83 -8.15 -13.00
N LEU A 315 1.89 -8.13 -14.33
CA LEU A 315 0.81 -7.59 -15.16
C LEU A 315 -0.49 -8.37 -14.98
N ALA A 316 -0.43 -9.69 -14.82
CA ALA A 316 -1.61 -10.49 -14.53
C ALA A 316 -2.25 -10.14 -13.19
N MET A 317 -1.45 -9.83 -12.15
CA MET A 317 -1.98 -9.36 -10.86
C MET A 317 -2.62 -7.97 -10.97
N TYR A 318 -2.07 -7.08 -11.80
CA TYR A 318 -2.72 -5.79 -12.09
C TYR A 318 -4.05 -5.99 -12.80
N ALA A 319 -4.07 -6.81 -13.85
CA ALA A 319 -5.28 -7.13 -14.62
C ALA A 319 -6.36 -7.81 -13.76
N LEU A 320 -5.96 -8.65 -12.80
CA LEU A 320 -6.87 -9.27 -11.84
C LEU A 320 -7.45 -8.24 -10.85
N THR A 321 -6.68 -7.24 -10.44
CA THR A 321 -7.07 -6.29 -9.39
C THR A 321 -7.97 -5.17 -9.91
N ILE A 322 -7.74 -4.69 -11.13
CA ILE A 322 -8.50 -3.58 -11.71
C ILE A 322 -10.02 -3.81 -11.71
N PRO A 323 -10.57 -4.97 -12.12
CA PRO A 323 -12.01 -5.21 -12.09
C PRO A 323 -12.63 -5.05 -10.69
N PHE A 324 -11.96 -5.53 -9.65
CA PHE A 324 -12.42 -5.35 -8.27
C PHE A 324 -12.38 -3.87 -7.86
N CYS A 325 -11.35 -3.13 -8.27
CA CYS A 325 -11.28 -1.70 -8.03
C CYS A 325 -12.40 -0.92 -8.74
N VAL A 326 -12.72 -1.29 -9.98
CA VAL A 326 -13.85 -0.72 -10.74
C VAL A 326 -15.17 -1.00 -10.03
N VAL A 327 -15.42 -2.23 -9.58
CA VAL A 327 -16.64 -2.56 -8.83
C VAL A 327 -16.71 -1.75 -7.54
N GLY A 328 -15.63 -1.71 -6.76
CA GLY A 328 -15.57 -0.96 -5.49
C GLY A 328 -15.85 0.54 -5.63
N LEU A 329 -15.60 1.13 -6.81
CA LEU A 329 -15.89 2.54 -7.07
C LEU A 329 -17.39 2.85 -6.91
N PHE A 330 -18.25 1.96 -7.42
CA PHE A 330 -19.70 2.15 -7.50
C PHE A 330 -20.48 1.58 -6.31
N ILE A 331 -19.80 1.02 -5.31
CA ILE A 331 -20.46 0.51 -4.10
C ILE A 331 -20.97 1.68 -3.23
N PRO A 332 -22.25 1.68 -2.81
CA PRO A 332 -22.80 2.70 -1.93
C PRO A 332 -22.11 2.75 -0.56
N TYR A 333 -22.20 3.90 0.09
CA TYR A 333 -21.68 4.15 1.44
C TYR A 333 -22.63 5.06 2.22
#